data_AF-A0A8S3AC91-F1
#
_entry.id   AF-A0A8S3AC91-F1
#
_cell.length_a   1.000
_cell.length_b   1.000
_cell.length_c   1.000
_cell.angle_alpha   90.00
_cell.angle_beta   90.00
_cell.angle_gamma   90.00
#
_symmetry.space_group_name_H-M   'P 1'
#
loop_
_entity.id
_entity.type
_entity.pdbx_description
1 polymer ?
#
loop_
_entity_poly.entity_id
_entity_poly.type
_entity_poly.pdbx_seq_one_letter_code
_entity_poly.pdbx_strand_id
1 'polypeptide(L)'
;VTDSSELHETFSRPPDGPTPITRVLIEVLNIKRARVHDRKLLVLIATDGLPTDEKGLNDIDRLEKVLLNERHPSIDRIFIT
;
A
#
# COMPACT_ATOMS: atom_id res chain seq x y z
N VAL A 1 -18.97 -6.60 -1.09
CA VAL A 1 -18.46 -7.99 -1.08
C VAL A 1 -19.04 -8.68 0.13
N THR A 2 -20.11 -9.42 -0.10
CA THR A 2 -20.79 -10.24 0.92
C THR A 2 -20.55 -11.73 0.69
N ASP A 3 -20.24 -12.12 -0.56
CA ASP A 3 -19.80 -13.45 -0.95
C ASP A 3 -18.45 -13.38 -1.68
N SER A 4 -17.56 -14.35 -1.40
CA SER A 4 -16.29 -14.55 -2.11
C SER A 4 -16.46 -14.88 -3.60
N SER A 5 -17.60 -15.44 -4.00
CA SER A 5 -17.90 -15.74 -5.41
C SER A 5 -18.04 -14.48 -6.26
N GLU A 6 -18.42 -13.34 -5.66
CA GLU A 6 -18.50 -12.03 -6.34
C GLU A 6 -17.12 -11.57 -6.84
N LEU A 7 -16.04 -12.04 -6.22
CA LEU A 7 -14.67 -11.70 -6.60
C LEU A 7 -14.12 -12.62 -7.71
N HIS A 8 -14.77 -13.77 -7.95
CA HIS A 8 -14.25 -14.78 -8.89
C HIS A 8 -14.18 -14.24 -10.32
N GLU A 9 -15.20 -13.50 -10.77
CA GLU A 9 -15.19 -12.87 -12.09
C GLU A 9 -14.17 -11.73 -12.16
N THR A 10 -14.00 -10.98 -11.07
CA THR A 10 -13.02 -9.88 -10.98
C THR A 10 -11.58 -10.39 -11.09
N PHE A 11 -11.29 -11.56 -10.52
CA PHE A 11 -9.97 -12.20 -10.59
C PHE A 11 -9.83 -13.23 -11.72
N SER A 12 -10.87 -13.41 -12.55
CA SER A 12 -10.83 -14.34 -13.69
C SER A 12 -9.82 -13.92 -14.77
N ARG A 13 -9.50 -12.63 -14.80
CA ARG A 13 -8.39 -12.07 -15.56
C ARG A 13 -7.37 -11.52 -14.57
N PRO A 14 -6.09 -11.91 -14.65
CA PRO A 14 -5.07 -11.28 -13.83
C PRO A 14 -5.01 -9.80 -14.18
N PRO A 15 -4.80 -8.91 -13.19
CA PRO A 15 -4.55 -7.51 -13.47
C PRO A 15 -3.31 -7.39 -14.36
N ASP A 16 -3.39 -6.54 -15.38
CA ASP A 16 -2.31 -6.31 -16.33
C ASP A 16 -1.92 -4.82 -16.37
N GLY A 17 -0.69 -4.57 -16.82
CA GLY A 17 -0.11 -3.22 -16.90
C GLY A 17 0.80 -2.84 -15.73
N PRO A 18 1.25 -1.58 -15.67
CA PRO A 18 2.15 -1.11 -14.62
C PRO A 18 1.49 -1.11 -13.24
N THR A 19 2.31 -1.32 -12.20
CA THR A 19 1.88 -1.42 -10.80
C THR A 19 2.53 -0.29 -9.99
N PRO A 20 2.08 0.99 -10.15
CA PRO A 20 2.65 2.19 -9.52
C PRO A 20 2.35 2.27 -8.02
N ILE A 21 2.67 1.20 -7.30
CA ILE A 21 2.32 1.00 -5.91
C ILE A 21 2.92 2.06 -5.00
N THR A 22 4.09 2.59 -5.35
CA THR A 22 4.73 3.67 -4.61
C THR A 22 3.87 4.93 -4.60
N ARG A 23 3.31 5.33 -5.75
CA ARG A 23 2.42 6.50 -5.84
C ARG A 23 1.15 6.28 -5.04
N VAL A 24 0.52 5.12 -5.23
CA VAL A 24 -0.72 4.74 -4.53
C VAL A 24 -0.51 4.72 -3.02
N LEU A 25 0.60 4.14 -2.55
CA LEU A 25 0.91 4.08 -1.13
C LEU A 25 1.12 5.47 -0.52
N ILE A 26 1.84 6.36 -1.19
CA ILE A 26 2.02 7.76 -0.74
C ILE A 26 0.66 8.46 -0.62
N GLU A 27 -0.23 8.26 -1.60
CA GLU A 27 -1.57 8.86 -1.59
C GLU A 27 -2.42 8.34 -0.42
N VAL A 28 -2.44 7.02 -0.20
CA VAL A 28 -3.14 6.39 0.94
C VAL A 28 -2.61 6.92 2.28
N LEU A 29 -1.28 7.01 2.43
CA LEU A 29 -0.66 7.54 3.64
C LEU A 29 -1.04 9.02 3.87
N ASN A 30 -1.03 9.84 2.82
CA ASN A 30 -1.41 11.26 2.92
C ASN A 30 -2.89 11.45 3.28
N ILE A 31 -3.80 10.67 2.69
CA ILE A 31 -5.23 10.69 3.04
C ILE A 31 -5.42 10.35 4.52
N LYS A 32 -4.67 9.38 5.04
CA LYS A 32 -4.76 8.97 6.44
C LYS A 32 -4.10 9.95 7.41
N ARG A 33 -3.01 10.62 7.01
CA ARG A 33 -2.41 11.73 7.77
C ARG A 33 -3.39 12.87 8.00
N ALA A 34 -4.32 13.13 7.09
CA ALA A 34 -5.36 14.13 7.31
C ALA A 34 -6.42 13.72 8.37
N ARG A 35 -6.44 12.44 8.79
CA ARG A 35 -7.46 11.84 9.66
C ARG A 35 -6.87 11.15 10.89
N VAL A 36 -5.80 11.73 11.46
CA VAL A 36 -4.89 11.15 12.50
C VAL A 36 -5.60 10.49 13.70
N HIS A 37 -6.85 10.84 14.01
CA HIS A 37 -7.48 10.50 15.28
C HIS A 37 -8.23 9.15 15.34
N ASP A 38 -8.41 8.44 14.22
CA ASP A 38 -9.49 7.42 14.20
C ASP A 38 -9.08 5.94 14.33
N ARG A 39 -7.83 5.52 14.01
CA ARG A 39 -7.31 4.13 14.16
C ARG A 39 -5.91 3.96 13.55
N LYS A 40 -5.18 2.92 13.98
CA LYS A 40 -3.94 2.46 13.31
C LYS A 40 -4.24 1.95 11.89
N LEU A 41 -3.37 2.26 10.93
CA LEU A 41 -3.46 1.77 9.54
C LEU A 41 -2.55 0.55 9.36
N LEU A 42 -3.13 -0.56 8.89
CA LEU A 42 -2.39 -1.72 8.37
C LEU A 42 -2.54 -1.73 6.85
N VAL A 43 -1.40 -1.82 6.14
CA VAL A 43 -1.37 -1.95 4.68
C VAL A 43 -0.72 -3.29 4.35
N LEU A 44 -1.43 -4.11 3.56
CA LEU A 44 -0.95 -5.38 3.03
C LEU A 44 -0.72 -5.20 1.54
N ILE A 45 0.49 -5.47 1.09
CA ILE A 45 0.88 -5.40 -0.32
C ILE A 45 1.11 -6.82 -0.79
N ALA A 46 0.33 -7.26 -1.78
CA ALA A 46 0.50 -8.53 -2.46
C ALA A 46 0.70 -8.23 -3.94
N THR A 47 1.90 -8.51 -4.45
CA THR A 47 2.25 -8.35 -5.86
C THR A 47 2.69 -9.72 -6.38
N ASP A 48 2.37 -10.00 -7.64
CA ASP A 48 2.78 -11.19 -8.40
C ASP A 48 4.17 -11.03 -9.04
N GLY A 49 4.74 -9.83 -8.99
CA GLY A 49 6.06 -9.49 -9.50
C GLY A 49 6.67 -8.27 -8.83
N LEU A 50 7.69 -7.70 -9.48
CA LEU A 50 8.36 -6.48 -9.00
C LEU A 50 7.44 -5.26 -9.13
N PRO A 51 7.44 -4.35 -8.13
CA PRO A 51 6.72 -3.09 -8.24
C PRO A 51 7.33 -2.25 -9.37
N THR A 52 6.46 -1.58 -10.12
CA THR A 52 6.87 -0.75 -11.25
C THR A 52 6.37 0.68 -11.12
N ASP A 53 6.97 1.62 -11.83
CA ASP A 53 6.48 2.99 -11.95
C ASP A 53 5.36 3.10 -13.01
N GLU A 54 4.89 4.32 -13.27
CA GLU A 54 3.87 4.59 -14.31
C GLU A 54 4.31 4.19 -15.74
N LYS A 55 5.60 3.92 -15.94
CA LYS A 55 6.19 3.52 -17.22
C LYS A 55 6.53 2.03 -17.27
N GLY A 56 6.24 1.27 -16.21
CA GLY A 56 6.58 -0.15 -16.10
C GLY A 56 8.03 -0.43 -15.73
N LEU A 57 8.80 0.57 -15.29
CA LEU A 57 10.18 0.42 -14.84
C LEU A 57 10.23 0.01 -13.36
N ASN A 58 11.24 -0.75 -12.96
CA ASN A 58 11.42 -1.17 -11.57
C ASN A 58 11.46 0.03 -10.60
N ASP A 59 10.61 0.01 -9.58
CA ASP A 59 10.47 1.09 -8.59
C ASP A 59 10.71 0.61 -7.13
N ILE A 60 11.41 -0.53 -6.96
CA ILE A 60 11.63 -1.16 -5.65
C ILE A 60 12.34 -0.24 -4.65
N ASP A 61 13.37 0.49 -5.08
CA ASP A 61 14.16 1.37 -4.20
C ASP A 61 13.32 2.53 -3.66
N ARG A 62 12.39 3.03 -4.49
CA ARG A 62 11.49 4.11 -4.11
C ARG A 62 10.41 3.59 -3.17
N LEU A 63 9.89 2.39 -3.43
CA LEU A 63 8.95 1.72 -2.53
C LEU A 63 9.59 1.50 -1.14
N GLU A 64 10.84 1.01 -1.09
CA GLU A 64 11.59 0.85 0.15
C GLU A 64 11.71 2.17 0.92
N LYS A 65 12.10 3.25 0.25
CA LYS A 65 12.18 4.59 0.85
C LYS A 65 10.86 5.04 1.46
N VAL A 66 9.72 4.77 0.81
CA VAL A 66 8.40 5.09 1.35
C VAL A 66 8.08 4.25 2.59
N LEU A 67 8.33 2.93 2.53
CA LEU A 67 8.06 2.03 3.66
C LEU A 67 8.87 2.39 4.91
N LEU A 68 10.11 2.86 4.73
CA LEU A 68 11.01 3.25 5.82
C LEU A 68 10.73 4.67 6.35
N ASN A 69 10.52 5.64 5.47
CA ASN A 69 10.54 7.06 5.86
C ASN A 69 9.16 7.70 5.98
N GLU A 70 8.14 7.18 5.30
CA GLU A 70 6.79 7.75 5.31
C GLU A 70 5.91 7.17 6.44
N ARG A 71 6.41 6.16 7.15
CA ARG A 71 5.89 5.74 8.46
C ARG A 71 6.25 6.79 9.50
N HIS A 72 5.48 7.87 9.57
CA HIS A 72 5.52 8.72 10.76
C HIS A 72 4.82 7.96 11.89
N PRO A 73 5.52 7.50 12.95
CA PRO A 73 4.83 7.05 14.14
C PRO A 73 4.10 8.27 14.71
N SER A 74 2.78 8.16 14.93
CA SER A 74 2.21 8.88 16.06
C SER A 74 3.07 8.46 17.25
N ILE A 75 3.79 9.39 17.87
CA ILE A 75 4.73 9.12 18.95
C ILE A 75 3.94 8.67 20.18
N ASP A 76 3.47 7.43 20.16
CA ASP A 76 3.19 6.65 21.34
C ASP A 76 4.35 5.65 21.39
N ARG A 77 5.40 6.05 22.10
CA ARG A 77 6.47 5.16 22.50
C ARG A 77 5.81 3.97 23.20
N ILE A 78 5.79 2.82 22.54
CA ILE A 78 5.40 1.57 23.19
C ILE A 78 6.53 1.27 24.18
N PHE A 79 6.32 1.62 25.44
CA PHE A 79 7.15 1.13 26.53
C PHE A 79 6.73 -0.32 26.78
N ILE A 80 7.60 -1.25 26.42
CA ILE A 80 7.50 -2.63 26.87
C ILE A 80 8.13 -2.65 28.27
N THR A 81 7.29 -2.84 29.29
CA THR A 81 7.70 -3.10 30.69
C THR A 81 7.54 -4.58 30.97
#